data_AF-A0A7U7W7J7-F1
#
_entry.id   AF-A0A7U7W7J7-F1
#
_cell.length_a   1.000
_cell.length_b   1.000
_cell.length_c   1.000
_cell.angle_alpha   90.00
_cell.angle_beta   90.00
_cell.angle_gamma   90.00
#
_symmetry.space_group_name_H-M   'P 1'
#
loop_
_entity.id
_entity.type
_entity.pdbx_description
1 polymer ?
#
loop_
_entity_poly.entity_id
_entity_poly.type
_entity_poly.pdbx_seq_one_letter_code
_entity_poly.pdbx_strand_id
1 'polypeptide(L)'
;MLKISKRISIIVFIVLVFIIIASNAYNFIQEALQFKEANENKARENLSALIKWSENEGKEELEYAKNLSKENYNQEKVTQMIIKNLKMIQASIEDIRILTSYYPTDEDVELMRQAGHVTTNSNTDIILYLLYNEGNITNQKTSFLFDKERFKVFEDFLFFLNTRL
;
A
#
# COMPACT_ATOMS: atom_id res chain seq x y z
N MET A 1 0.13 66.96 -2.24
CA MET A 1 0.21 65.90 -1.20
C MET A 1 -1.21 65.49 -0.81
N LEU A 2 -1.63 64.26 -1.14
CA LEU A 2 -2.90 63.72 -0.63
C LEU A 2 -2.81 63.60 0.90
N LYS A 3 -3.66 64.31 1.65
CA LYS A 3 -3.81 64.10 3.11
C LYS A 3 -4.69 62.88 3.34
N ILE A 4 -4.08 61.70 3.45
CA ILE A 4 -4.78 60.49 3.86
C ILE A 4 -5.16 60.63 5.34
N SER A 5 -6.45 60.50 5.65
CA SER A 5 -6.95 60.51 7.03
C SER A 5 -6.48 59.26 7.77
N LYS A 6 -6.16 59.40 9.07
CA LYS A 6 -5.78 58.27 9.95
C LYS A 6 -6.77 57.10 9.86
N ARG A 7 -8.08 57.38 9.70
CA ARG A 7 -9.11 56.34 9.53
C ARG A 7 -8.94 55.56 8.23
N ILE A 8 -8.63 56.23 7.12
CA ILE A 8 -8.39 55.59 5.82
C ILE A 8 -7.14 54.71 5.88
N SER A 9 -6.06 55.21 6.51
CA SER A 9 -4.83 54.44 6.67
C SER A 9 -5.02 53.16 7.49
N ILE A 10 -5.84 53.20 8.55
CA ILE A 10 -6.16 52.03 9.37
C ILE A 10 -6.99 51.01 8.57
N ILE A 11 -7.98 51.48 7.80
CA ILE A 11 -8.80 50.60 6.95
C ILE A 11 -7.93 49.90 5.90
N VAL A 12 -7.06 50.64 5.21
CA VAL A 12 -6.13 50.07 4.22
C VAL A 12 -5.20 49.04 4.86
N PHE A 13 -4.68 49.31 6.06
CA PHE A 13 -3.84 48.37 6.79
C PHE A 13 -4.59 47.07 7.14
N ILE A 14 -5.83 47.18 7.66
CA ILE A 14 -6.66 46.02 7.97
C ILE A 14 -6.92 45.17 6.72
N VAL A 15 -7.27 45.81 5.60
CA VAL A 15 -7.50 45.11 4.32
C VAL A 15 -6.25 44.39 3.85
N LEU A 16 -5.07 45.02 3.94
CA LEU A 16 -3.79 44.38 3.58
C LEU A 16 -3.49 43.15 4.45
N VAL A 17 -3.73 43.24 5.76
CA VAL A 17 -3.56 42.10 6.67
C VAL A 17 -4.50 40.95 6.30
N PHE A 18 -5.76 41.24 5.98
CA PHE A 18 -6.71 40.23 5.52
C PHE A 18 -6.29 39.57 4.22
N ILE A 19 -5.77 40.34 3.25
CA ILE A 19 -5.26 39.79 1.99
C ILE A 19 -4.11 38.83 2.25
N ILE A 20 -3.15 39.20 3.11
CA ILE A 20 -2.01 38.34 3.46
C ILE A 20 -2.49 37.03 4.11
N ILE A 21 -3.42 37.10 5.06
CA ILE A 21 -3.97 35.92 5.73
C ILE A 21 -4.70 35.03 4.73
N ALA A 22 -5.54 35.60 3.86
CA ALA A 22 -6.27 34.86 2.85
C ALA A 22 -5.35 34.19 1.83
N SER A 23 -4.30 34.88 1.38
CA SER A 23 -3.29 34.31 0.46
C SER A 23 -2.53 33.15 1.11
N ASN A 24 -2.12 33.29 2.37
CA ASN A 24 -1.45 32.20 3.10
C ASN A 24 -2.37 30.99 3.31
N ALA A 25 -3.63 31.22 3.68
CA ALA A 25 -4.63 30.15 3.80
C ALA A 25 -4.88 29.46 2.45
N TYR A 26 -4.97 30.22 1.36
CA TYR A 26 -5.12 29.66 0.02
C TYR A 26 -3.93 28.77 -0.37
N ASN A 27 -2.70 29.24 -0.18
CA ASN A 27 -1.50 28.45 -0.48
C ASN A 27 -1.46 27.16 0.34
N PHE A 28 -1.76 27.23 1.64
CA PHE A 28 -1.82 26.06 2.50
C PHE A 28 -2.86 25.04 2.03
N ILE A 29 -4.06 25.49 1.63
CA ILE A 29 -5.11 24.60 1.09
C ILE A 29 -4.65 23.95 -0.22
N GLN A 30 -4.00 24.69 -1.11
CA GLN A 30 -3.47 24.15 -2.37
C GLN A 30 -2.37 23.11 -2.15
N GLU A 31 -1.43 23.37 -1.23
CA GLU A 31 -0.39 22.41 -0.87
C GLU A 31 -1.00 21.12 -0.28
N ALA A 32 -2.00 21.24 0.59
CA ALA A 32 -2.71 20.09 1.15
C ALA A 32 -3.47 19.27 0.08
N LEU A 33 -4.08 19.95 -0.90
CA LEU A 33 -4.74 19.29 -2.03
C LEU A 33 -3.74 18.54 -2.91
N GLN A 34 -2.60 19.15 -3.24
CA GLN A 34 -1.55 18.49 -4.02
C GLN A 34 -0.97 17.28 -3.29
N PHE A 35 -0.75 17.39 -1.98
CA PHE A 35 -0.30 16.26 -1.16
C PHE A 35 -1.32 15.11 -1.18
N LYS A 36 -2.61 15.43 -1.07
CA LYS A 36 -3.70 14.44 -1.20
C LYS A 36 -3.65 13.76 -2.56
N GLU A 37 -3.68 14.51 -3.65
CA GLU A 37 -3.71 13.97 -5.02
C GLU A 37 -2.47 13.11 -5.30
N ALA A 38 -1.30 13.52 -4.85
CA ALA A 38 -0.06 12.74 -5.02
C ALA A 38 -0.15 11.36 -4.33
N ASN A 39 -0.71 11.30 -3.12
CA ASN A 39 -0.87 10.04 -2.40
C ASN A 39 -1.90 9.13 -3.05
N GLU A 40 -3.05 9.67 -3.48
CA GLU A 40 -4.07 8.88 -4.18
C GLU A 40 -3.55 8.35 -5.52
N ASN A 41 -2.88 9.19 -6.32
CA ASN A 41 -2.33 8.77 -7.61
C ASN A 41 -1.31 7.65 -7.44
N LYS A 42 -0.42 7.77 -6.45
CA LYS A 42 0.54 6.71 -6.13
C LYS A 42 -0.15 5.42 -5.68
N ALA A 43 -1.20 5.51 -4.86
CA ALA A 43 -1.97 4.35 -4.45
C ALA A 43 -2.66 3.68 -5.65
N ARG A 44 -3.27 4.45 -6.57
CA ARG A 44 -3.85 3.94 -7.81
C ARG A 44 -2.83 3.23 -8.69
N GLU A 45 -1.65 3.83 -8.85
CA GLU A 45 -0.53 3.26 -9.61
C GLU A 45 -0.07 1.92 -9.01
N ASN A 46 0.12 1.86 -7.69
CA ASN A 46 0.54 0.65 -7.00
C ASN A 46 -0.50 -0.48 -7.13
N LEU A 47 -1.79 -0.19 -6.92
CA LEU A 47 -2.86 -1.20 -7.04
C LEU A 47 -2.98 -1.71 -8.49
N SER A 48 -2.85 -0.81 -9.47
CA SER A 48 -2.85 -1.19 -10.89
C SER A 48 -1.64 -2.07 -11.24
N ALA A 49 -0.47 -1.74 -10.69
CA ALA A 49 0.73 -2.55 -10.86
C ALA A 49 0.59 -3.94 -10.23
N LEU A 50 -0.05 -4.04 -9.06
CA LEU A 50 -0.34 -5.32 -8.41
C LEU A 50 -1.26 -6.21 -9.28
N ILE A 51 -2.30 -5.63 -9.86
CA ILE A 51 -3.21 -6.34 -10.77
C ILE A 51 -2.44 -6.85 -11.99
N LYS A 52 -1.66 -5.97 -12.64
CA LYS A 52 -0.84 -6.36 -13.80
C LYS A 52 0.20 -7.43 -13.45
N TRP A 53 0.81 -7.35 -12.27
CA TRP A 53 1.72 -8.38 -11.78
C TRP A 53 1.00 -9.74 -11.68
N SER A 54 -0.21 -9.76 -11.11
CA SER A 54 -0.99 -10.99 -10.93
C SER A 54 -1.35 -11.69 -12.24
N GLU A 55 -1.53 -10.92 -13.31
CA GLU A 55 -1.88 -11.46 -14.62
C GLU A 55 -0.69 -12.10 -15.35
N ASN A 56 0.54 -11.79 -14.90
CA ASN A 56 1.81 -12.19 -15.51
C ASN A 56 2.66 -12.99 -14.51
N GLU A 57 3.67 -12.36 -13.90
CA GLU A 57 4.60 -12.98 -12.94
C GLU A 57 3.87 -13.73 -11.80
N GLY A 58 2.75 -13.19 -11.32
CA GLY A 58 1.96 -13.83 -10.27
C GLY A 58 1.42 -15.21 -10.67
N LYS A 59 1.08 -15.44 -11.94
CA LYS A 59 0.68 -16.76 -12.43
C LYS A 59 1.84 -17.75 -12.42
N GLU A 60 3.03 -17.29 -12.83
CA GLU A 60 4.23 -18.12 -12.82
C GLU A 60 4.64 -18.50 -11.40
N GLU A 61 4.58 -17.54 -10.47
CA GLU A 61 4.84 -17.78 -9.05
C GLU A 61 3.83 -18.76 -8.44
N LEU A 62 2.55 -18.62 -8.77
CA LEU A 62 1.50 -19.53 -8.31
C LEU A 62 1.69 -20.94 -8.88
N GLU A 63 2.04 -21.07 -10.16
CA GLU A 63 2.30 -22.36 -10.78
C GLU A 63 3.55 -23.03 -10.18
N TYR A 64 4.60 -22.27 -9.90
CA TYR A 64 5.76 -22.76 -9.16
C TYR A 64 5.36 -23.24 -7.75
N ALA A 65 4.58 -22.44 -7.02
CA ALA A 65 4.15 -22.77 -5.67
C ALA A 65 3.34 -24.07 -5.63
N LYS A 66 2.41 -24.26 -6.57
CA LYS A 66 1.58 -25.46 -6.72
C LYS A 66 2.41 -26.71 -7.02
N ASN A 67 3.42 -26.58 -7.87
CA ASN A 67 4.27 -27.68 -8.33
C ASN A 67 5.59 -27.81 -7.55
N LEU A 68 5.69 -27.21 -6.37
CA LEU A 68 6.87 -27.33 -5.51
C LEU A 68 7.05 -28.80 -5.09
N SER A 69 8.20 -29.37 -5.43
CA SER A 69 8.54 -30.79 -5.23
C SER A 69 9.94 -30.93 -4.63
N LYS A 70 10.34 -32.15 -4.25
CA LYS A 70 11.67 -32.39 -3.68
C LYS A 70 12.80 -32.04 -4.66
N GLU A 71 12.56 -32.23 -5.95
CA GLU A 71 13.54 -32.03 -7.02
C GLU A 71 13.81 -30.55 -7.31
N ASN A 72 12.80 -29.68 -7.13
CA ASN A 72 12.89 -28.25 -7.43
C ASN A 72 12.90 -27.35 -6.18
N TYR A 73 12.92 -27.96 -4.99
CA TYR A 73 12.92 -27.25 -3.72
C TYR A 73 14.22 -26.51 -3.48
N ASN A 74 14.09 -25.22 -3.16
CA ASN A 74 15.18 -24.37 -2.67
C ASN A 74 14.62 -23.47 -1.57
N GLN A 75 15.11 -23.65 -0.34
CA GLN A 75 14.61 -22.94 0.84
C GLN A 75 14.71 -21.42 0.70
N GLU A 76 15.84 -20.90 0.19
CA GLU A 76 16.07 -19.46 0.01
C GLU A 76 15.05 -18.87 -0.97
N LYS A 77 14.83 -19.52 -2.11
CA LYS A 77 13.83 -19.11 -3.10
C LYS A 77 12.42 -19.09 -2.48
N VAL A 78 12.04 -20.14 -1.75
CA VAL A 78 10.74 -20.23 -1.08
C VAL A 78 10.58 -19.11 -0.04
N THR A 79 11.59 -18.88 0.81
CA THR A 79 11.59 -17.80 1.79
C THR A 79 11.41 -16.43 1.11
N GLN A 80 12.17 -16.14 0.06
CA GLN A 80 12.09 -14.85 -0.62
C GLN A 80 10.74 -14.64 -1.33
N MET A 81 10.14 -15.69 -1.91
CA MET A 81 8.80 -15.61 -2.50
C MET A 81 7.73 -15.32 -1.46
N ILE A 82 7.79 -15.96 -0.28
CA ILE A 82 6.87 -15.68 0.82
C ILE A 82 7.01 -14.23 1.28
N ILE A 83 8.24 -13.77 1.53
CA ILE A 83 8.51 -12.40 1.99
C ILE A 83 8.02 -11.36 0.95
N LYS A 84 8.29 -11.60 -0.34
CA LYS A 84 7.82 -10.74 -1.45
C LYS A 84 6.29 -10.63 -1.42
N ASN A 85 5.58 -11.76 -1.37
CA ASN A 85 4.13 -11.78 -1.41
C ASN A 85 3.49 -11.16 -0.16
N LEU A 86 4.07 -11.34 1.03
CA LEU A 86 3.62 -10.64 2.25
C LEU A 86 3.76 -9.12 2.14
N LYS A 87 4.89 -8.63 1.62
CA LYS A 87 5.10 -7.18 1.40
C LYS A 87 4.13 -6.60 0.38
N MET A 88 3.80 -7.36 -0.68
CA MET A 88 2.78 -6.95 -1.66
C MET A 88 1.40 -6.82 -1.01
N ILE A 89 1.01 -7.79 -0.17
CA ILE A 89 -0.25 -7.70 0.60
C ILE A 89 -0.24 -6.47 1.52
N GLN A 90 0.85 -6.24 2.25
CA GLN A 90 0.98 -5.10 3.15
C GLN A 90 0.84 -3.75 2.41
N ALA A 91 1.52 -3.59 1.28
CA ALA A 91 1.44 -2.39 0.45
C ALA A 91 0.01 -2.17 -0.08
N SER A 92 -0.62 -3.23 -0.61
CA SER A 92 -2.01 -3.23 -1.09
C SER A 92 -2.99 -2.74 -0.03
N ILE A 93 -2.86 -3.21 1.22
CA ILE A 93 -3.71 -2.78 2.34
C ILE A 93 -3.55 -1.28 2.64
N GLU A 94 -2.32 -0.76 2.65
CA GLU A 94 -2.09 0.68 2.88
C GLU A 94 -2.61 1.53 1.71
N ASP A 95 -2.42 1.09 0.46
CA ASP A 95 -2.90 1.82 -0.72
C ASP A 95 -4.44 1.86 -0.77
N ILE A 96 -5.12 0.73 -0.47
CA ILE A 96 -6.58 0.67 -0.31
C ILE A 96 -7.05 1.64 0.79
N ARG A 97 -6.33 1.67 1.92
CA ARG A 97 -6.65 2.55 3.04
C ARG A 97 -6.47 4.03 2.68
N ILE A 98 -5.43 4.40 1.91
CA ILE A 98 -5.22 5.75 1.39
C ILE A 98 -6.44 6.17 0.56
N LEU A 99 -6.84 5.36 -0.42
CA LEU A 99 -7.99 5.67 -1.28
C LEU A 99 -9.30 5.75 -0.49
N THR A 100 -9.50 4.85 0.48
CA THR A 100 -10.68 4.86 1.35
C THR A 100 -10.76 6.12 2.21
N SER A 101 -9.62 6.64 2.67
CA SER A 101 -9.56 7.80 3.58
C SER A 101 -10.02 9.10 2.94
N TYR A 102 -10.12 9.16 1.60
CA TYR A 102 -10.33 10.39 0.86
C TYR A 102 -11.64 10.46 0.06
N TYR A 103 -12.60 9.58 0.38
CA TYR A 103 -13.85 9.37 -0.37
C TYR A 103 -13.57 8.83 -1.78
N PRO A 104 -13.50 7.50 -1.94
CA PRO A 104 -13.13 6.89 -3.21
C PRO A 104 -14.17 7.17 -4.30
N THR A 105 -13.71 7.31 -5.54
CA THR A 105 -14.57 7.31 -6.72
C THR A 105 -15.07 5.90 -7.04
N ASP A 106 -16.07 5.76 -7.92
CA ASP A 106 -16.52 4.43 -8.37
C ASP A 106 -15.39 3.64 -9.05
N GLU A 107 -14.48 4.32 -9.75
CA GLU A 107 -13.29 3.72 -10.35
C GLU A 107 -12.30 3.24 -9.28
N ASP A 108 -12.09 4.02 -8.22
CA ASP A 108 -11.26 3.61 -7.08
C ASP A 108 -11.85 2.38 -6.39
N VAL A 109 -13.17 2.32 -6.22
CA VAL A 109 -13.85 1.16 -5.62
C VAL A 109 -13.62 -0.11 -6.44
N GLU A 110 -13.76 -0.03 -7.76
CA GLU A 110 -13.53 -1.17 -8.63
C GLU A 110 -12.05 -1.60 -8.65
N LEU A 111 -11.12 -0.63 -8.67
CA LEU A 111 -9.69 -0.89 -8.57
C LEU A 111 -9.33 -1.60 -7.26
N MET A 112 -9.82 -1.10 -6.12
CA MET A 112 -9.61 -1.71 -4.81
C MET A 112 -10.21 -3.12 -4.74
N ARG A 113 -11.39 -3.35 -5.34
CA ARG A 113 -12.01 -4.67 -5.40
C ARG A 113 -11.14 -5.67 -6.17
N GLN A 114 -10.62 -5.28 -7.34
CA GLN A 114 -9.75 -6.13 -8.14
C GLN A 114 -8.43 -6.41 -7.42
N ALA A 115 -7.79 -5.39 -6.85
CA ALA A 115 -6.56 -5.57 -6.07
C ALA A 115 -6.79 -6.42 -4.81
N GLY A 116 -7.94 -6.31 -4.15
CA GLY A 116 -8.35 -7.18 -3.05
C GLY A 116 -8.49 -8.65 -3.47
N HIS A 117 -9.04 -8.91 -4.66
CA HIS A 117 -9.08 -10.26 -5.22
C HIS A 117 -7.68 -10.80 -5.50
N VAL A 118 -6.76 -10.00 -6.04
CA VAL A 118 -5.36 -10.42 -6.24
C VAL A 118 -4.68 -10.76 -4.92
N THR A 119 -4.83 -9.90 -3.92
CA THR A 119 -4.28 -10.09 -2.57
C THR A 119 -4.75 -11.43 -1.97
N THR A 120 -6.03 -11.76 -2.14
CA THR A 120 -6.67 -12.96 -1.57
C THR A 120 -6.43 -14.22 -2.41
N ASN A 121 -6.56 -14.15 -3.73
CA ASN A 121 -6.58 -15.32 -4.62
C ASN A 121 -5.27 -15.56 -5.36
N SER A 122 -4.26 -14.70 -5.18
CA SER A 122 -2.93 -14.88 -5.78
C SER A 122 -1.86 -14.83 -4.72
N ASN A 123 -1.62 -13.68 -4.08
CA ASN A 123 -0.51 -13.57 -3.11
C ASN A 123 -0.69 -14.54 -1.92
N THR A 124 -1.90 -14.61 -1.36
CA THR A 124 -2.19 -15.52 -0.24
C THR A 124 -2.10 -16.99 -0.68
N ASP A 125 -2.66 -17.34 -1.84
CA ASP A 125 -2.57 -18.71 -2.39
C ASP A 125 -1.12 -19.14 -2.62
N ILE A 126 -0.27 -18.26 -3.19
CA ILE A 126 1.16 -18.53 -3.36
C ILE A 126 1.80 -18.89 -2.02
N ILE A 127 1.58 -18.06 -0.99
CA ILE A 127 2.14 -18.30 0.35
C ILE A 127 1.65 -19.63 0.92
N LEU A 128 0.35 -19.92 0.82
CA LEU A 128 -0.25 -21.15 1.36
C LEU A 128 0.30 -22.39 0.66
N TYR A 129 0.37 -22.40 -0.67
CA TYR A 129 0.94 -23.52 -1.42
C TYR A 129 2.41 -23.74 -1.10
N LEU A 130 3.21 -22.67 -1.01
CA LEU A 130 4.62 -22.76 -0.65
C LEU A 130 4.80 -23.38 0.73
N LEU A 131 4.09 -22.89 1.75
CA LEU A 131 4.18 -23.38 3.13
C LEU A 131 3.72 -24.84 3.26
N TYR A 132 2.64 -25.20 2.56
CA TYR A 132 2.08 -26.55 2.56
C TYR A 132 3.04 -27.55 1.90
N ASN A 133 3.49 -27.25 0.68
CA ASN A 133 4.36 -28.15 -0.07
C ASN A 133 5.75 -28.28 0.56
N GLU A 134 6.33 -27.19 1.07
CA GLU A 134 7.59 -27.24 1.81
C GLU A 134 7.48 -28.10 3.08
N GLY A 135 6.37 -27.98 3.83
CA GLY A 135 6.10 -28.83 5.00
C GLY A 135 6.09 -30.32 4.66
N ASN A 136 5.46 -30.67 3.53
CA ASN A 136 5.43 -32.05 3.01
C ASN A 136 6.82 -32.55 2.56
N ILE A 137 7.62 -31.68 1.93
CA ILE A 137 8.97 -32.01 1.44
C ILE A 137 9.94 -32.26 2.59
N THR A 138 9.93 -31.37 3.57
CA THR A 138 10.82 -31.39 4.74
C THR A 138 10.35 -32.34 5.85
N ASN A 139 9.11 -32.86 5.74
CA ASN A 139 8.44 -33.67 6.75
C ASN A 139 8.36 -32.96 8.11
N GLN A 140 8.18 -31.63 8.08
CA GLN A 140 8.15 -30.78 9.26
C GLN A 140 6.71 -30.36 9.55
N LYS A 141 6.33 -30.45 10.84
CA LYS A 141 4.98 -30.06 11.30
C LYS A 141 4.75 -28.54 11.33
N THR A 142 5.81 -27.73 11.25
CA THR A 142 5.75 -26.28 11.44
C THR A 142 6.76 -25.56 10.52
N SER A 143 6.33 -25.27 9.29
CA SER A 143 7.14 -24.62 8.23
C SER A 143 7.66 -23.21 8.59
N PHE A 144 7.16 -22.60 9.67
CA PHE A 144 7.52 -21.26 10.12
C PHE A 144 8.77 -21.19 11.02
N LEU A 145 9.18 -22.31 11.64
CA LEU A 145 10.17 -22.30 12.74
C LEU A 145 11.63 -22.43 12.28
N PHE A 146 11.88 -22.60 10.98
CA PHE A 146 13.21 -22.99 10.49
C PHE A 146 14.01 -21.87 9.83
N ASP A 147 13.37 -20.72 9.61
CA ASP A 147 13.99 -19.57 8.99
C ASP A 147 13.70 -18.32 9.84
N LYS A 148 14.74 -17.82 10.53
CA LYS A 148 14.63 -16.66 11.42
C LYS A 148 14.20 -15.39 10.67
N GLU A 149 14.59 -15.26 9.40
CA GLU A 149 14.19 -14.12 8.57
C GLU A 149 12.70 -14.22 8.27
N ARG A 150 12.25 -15.39 7.82
CA ARG A 150 10.84 -15.65 7.52
C ARG A 150 9.95 -15.46 8.75
N PHE A 151 10.35 -16.01 9.90
CA PHE A 151 9.59 -15.89 11.14
C PHE A 151 9.40 -14.42 11.55
N LYS A 152 10.48 -13.62 11.52
CA LYS A 152 10.41 -12.20 11.83
C LYS A 152 9.47 -11.45 10.88
N VAL A 153 9.52 -11.73 9.58
CA VAL A 153 8.63 -11.10 8.60
C VAL A 153 7.17 -11.46 8.87
N PHE A 154 6.86 -12.69 9.28
CA PHE A 154 5.51 -13.07 9.68
C PHE A 154 5.06 -12.35 10.96
N GLU A 155 5.91 -12.23 11.97
CA GLU A 155 5.60 -11.46 13.18
C GLU A 155 5.33 -9.99 12.85
N ASP A 156 6.20 -9.37 12.05
CA ASP A 156 6.05 -7.98 11.61
C ASP A 156 4.75 -7.79 10.80
N PHE A 157 4.41 -8.75 9.95
CA PHE A 157 3.17 -8.74 9.15
C PHE A 157 1.92 -8.91 10.02
N LEU A 158 1.93 -9.81 10.99
CA LEU A 158 0.81 -9.99 11.93
C LEU A 158 0.64 -8.75 12.81
N PHE A 159 1.74 -8.15 13.27
CA PHE A 159 1.71 -6.89 13.99
C PHE A 159 1.13 -5.77 13.12
N PHE A 160 1.57 -5.67 11.86
CA PHE A 160 1.01 -4.73 10.88
C PHE A 160 -0.51 -4.89 10.77
N LEU A 161 -1.01 -6.10 10.53
CA LEU A 161 -2.44 -6.37 10.43
C LEU A 161 -3.19 -5.92 11.68
N ASN A 162 -2.67 -6.23 12.87
CA ASN A 162 -3.28 -5.83 14.15
C ASN A 162 -3.28 -4.31 14.39
N THR A 163 -2.45 -3.53 13.70
CA THR A 163 -2.43 -2.06 13.80
C THR A 163 -3.25 -1.35 12.72
N ARG A 164 -3.85 -2.12 11.79
CA ARG A 164 -4.50 -1.59 10.58
C ARG A 164 -5.89 -2.16 10.32
N LEU A 165 -6.19 -3.35 10.85
CA LEU A 165 -7.51 -3.99 10.92
C LEU A 165 -8.09 -3.80 12.33
#